data_AF-A0A2H0LXZ0-F1
#
_entry.id   AF-A0A2H0LXZ0-F1
#
_cell.length_a   1.000
_cell.length_b   1.000
_cell.length_c   1.000
_cell.angle_alpha   90.00
_cell.angle_beta   90.00
_cell.angle_gamma   90.00
#
_symmetry.space_group_name_H-M   'P 1'
#
loop_
_entity.id
_entity.type
_entity.pdbx_description
1 polymer ?
#
loop_
_entity_poly.entity_id
_entity_poly.type
_entity_poly.pdbx_seq_one_letter_code
_entity_poly.pdbx_strand_id
1 'polypeptide(L)' 'MEELKSNLTTTDTVQELQQKLYQKAKSNIGFRFYALYDKLYRKDVLRKSWEKVKANQGVEGI' A
#
# COMPACT_ATOMS: atom_id res chain seq x y z
N MET A 1 11.14 -23.52 6.05
CA MET A 1 11.70 -23.11 4.75
C MET A 1 10.62 -22.71 3.74
N GLU A 2 9.47 -23.40 3.70
CA GLU A 2 8.35 -23.06 2.82
C GLU A 2 7.68 -21.70 3.15
N GLU A 3 7.51 -21.40 4.44
CA GLU A 3 6.85 -20.18 4.94
C GLU A 3 7.65 -18.89 4.66
N LEU A 4 8.99 -18.98 4.64
CA LEU A 4 9.87 -17.86 4.27
C LEU A 4 9.79 -17.57 2.77
N LYS A 5 9.64 -18.60 1.93
CA LYS A 5 9.53 -18.46 0.48
C LYS A 5 8.18 -17.86 0.07
N SER A 6 7.08 -18.33 0.66
CA SER A 6 5.73 -17.79 0.37
C SER A 6 5.58 -16.31 0.78
N ASN A 7 6.19 -15.93 1.91
CA ASN A 7 6.23 -14.54 2.36
C ASN A 7 7.06 -13.66 1.41
N LEU A 8 8.20 -14.15 0.92
CA LEU A 8 9.03 -13.41 -0.02
C LEU A 8 8.33 -13.17 -1.37
N THR A 9 7.67 -14.19 -1.92
CA THR A 9 6.89 -14.07 -3.17
C THR A 9 5.69 -13.13 -3.00
N THR A 10 5.06 -13.14 -1.83
CA THR A 10 3.96 -12.22 -1.51
C THR A 10 4.47 -10.78 -1.37
N THR A 11 5.65 -10.56 -0.78
CA THR A 11 6.24 -9.21 -0.71
C THR A 11 6.60 -8.67 -2.08
N ASP A 12 7.10 -9.51 -2.99
CA ASP A 12 7.48 -9.10 -4.35
C ASP A 12 6.26 -8.65 -5.15
N THR A 13 5.16 -9.43 -5.11
CA THR A 13 3.91 -9.09 -5.81
C THR A 13 3.23 -7.85 -5.24
N VAL A 14 3.29 -7.65 -3.91
CA VAL A 14 2.78 -6.44 -3.26
C VAL A 14 3.61 -5.22 -3.65
N GLN A 15 4.93 -5.34 -3.68
CA GLN A 15 5.82 -4.25 -4.07
C GLN A 15 5.63 -3.86 -5.55
N GLU A 16 5.45 -4.84 -6.43
CA GLU A 16 5.15 -4.59 -7.84
C GLU A 16 3.82 -3.85 -8.01
N LEU A 17 2.77 -4.27 -7.28
CA LEU A 17 1.48 -3.58 -7.27
C LEU A 17 1.63 -2.12 -6.81
N GLN A 18 2.36 -1.88 -5.71
CA GLN A 18 2.63 -0.54 -5.20
C GLN A 18 3.33 0.34 -6.24
N GLN A 19 4.37 -0.17 -6.91
CA GLN A 19 5.09 0.57 -7.95
C GLN A 19 4.18 0.93 -9.12
N LYS A 20 3.37 -0.01 -9.61
CA LYS A 20 2.41 0.25 -10.71
C LYS A 20 1.36 1.28 -10.34
N LEU A 21 0.78 1.18 -9.14
CA LEU A 21 -0.19 2.15 -8.63
C LEU A 21 0.43 3.54 -8.51
N TYR A 22 1.64 3.64 -7.96
CA TYR A 22 2.38 4.89 -7.82
C TYR A 22 2.67 5.54 -9.18
N GLN A 23 3.22 4.79 -10.14
CA GLN A 23 3.50 5.29 -11.49
C GLN A 23 2.23 5.79 -12.20
N LYS A 24 1.11 5.06 -12.05
CA LYS A 24 -0.17 5.47 -12.64
C LYS A 24 -0.73 6.74 -11.98
N ALA A 25 -0.65 6.85 -10.65
CA ALA A 25 -1.07 8.05 -9.92
C ALA A 25 -0.21 9.27 -10.26
N LYS A 26 1.12 9.09 -10.41
CA LYS A 26 2.06 10.15 -10.79
C LYS A 26 1.85 10.63 -12.22
N SER A 27 1.58 9.72 -13.16
CA SER A 27 1.36 10.07 -14.57
C SER A 27 -0.01 10.70 -14.83
N ASN A 28 -1.02 10.43 -14.00
CA ASN A 28 -2.35 11.03 -14.15
C ASN A 28 -2.93 11.41 -12.77
N ILE A 29 -2.75 12.68 -12.41
CA ILE A 29 -3.18 13.26 -11.12
C ILE A 29 -4.70 13.15 -10.92
N GLY A 30 -5.50 13.09 -12.00
CA GLY A 30 -6.95 12.94 -11.94
C GLY A 30 -7.43 11.48 -11.88
N PHE A 31 -6.53 10.50 -11.96
CA PHE A 31 -6.91 9.09 -12.00
C PHE A 31 -7.40 8.59 -10.64
N ARG A 32 -8.59 7.99 -10.63
CA ARG A 32 -9.22 7.43 -9.42
C ARG A 32 -9.28 5.90 -9.49
N PHE A 33 -8.68 5.23 -8.51
CA PHE A 33 -8.71 3.78 -8.39
C PHE A 33 -9.99 3.31 -7.68
N TYR A 34 -11.14 3.39 -8.35
CA TYR A 34 -12.44 3.08 -7.75
C TYR A 34 -12.52 1.67 -7.14
N ALA A 35 -11.87 0.68 -7.77
CA ALA A 35 -11.81 -0.70 -7.27
C ALA A 35 -10.96 -0.88 -5.99
N LEU A 36 -10.24 0.15 -5.54
CA LEU A 36 -9.51 0.15 -4.28
C LEU A 36 -10.28 0.87 -3.17
N TYR A 37 -11.36 1.58 -3.47
CA TYR A 37 -12.06 2.39 -2.47
C TYR A 37 -12.65 1.52 -1.37
N ASP A 38 -13.34 0.43 -1.71
CA ASP A 38 -13.86 -0.55 -0.76
C ASP A 38 -12.77 -1.07 0.20
N LYS A 39 -11.55 -1.24 -0.31
CA LYS A 39 -10.41 -1.78 0.44
C LYS A 39 -9.74 -0.72 1.31
N LEU A 40 -9.61 0.50 0.80
CA LEU A 40 -8.98 1.62 1.50
C LEU A 40 -9.85 2.19 2.62
N TYR A 41 -11.18 2.21 2.45
CA TYR A 41 -12.11 2.73 3.45
C TYR A 41 -12.37 1.77 4.61
N ARG A 42 -11.77 0.58 4.61
CA ARG A 42 -11.89 -0.36 5.74
C ARG A 42 -11.24 0.21 7.00
N LYS A 43 -11.95 0.13 8.13
CA LYS A 43 -11.51 0.68 9.42
C LYS A 43 -10.18 0.12 9.90
N ASP A 44 -9.92 -1.18 9.67
CA ASP A 44 -8.66 -1.82 10.05
C ASP A 44 -7.47 -1.32 9.22
N VAL A 45 -7.68 -1.11 7.92
CA VAL A 45 -6.67 -0.53 7.02
C VAL A 45 -6.35 0.90 7.42
N LEU A 46 -7.37 1.75 7.62
CA LEU A 46 -7.17 3.14 8.03
C LEU A 46 -6.45 3.24 9.38
N ARG A 47 -6.83 2.41 10.36
CA ARG A 47 -6.17 2.38 11.68
C ARG A 47 -4.69 2.03 11.54
N LYS A 48 -4.37 0.95 10.82
CA LYS A 48 -2.98 0.50 10.64
C LYS A 48 -2.14 1.53 9.90
N SER A 49 -2.70 2.19 8.89
CA SER A 49 -2.04 3.28 8.18
C SER A 49 -1.76 4.47 9.11
N TRP A 50 -2.73 4.87 9.94
CA TRP A 50 -2.54 5.94 10.91
C TRP A 50 -1.49 5.60 11.97
N GLU A 51 -1.48 4.38 12.51
CA GLU A 51 -0.48 3.92 13.47
C GLU A 51 0.93 3.99 12.89
N LYS A 52 1.11 3.58 11.63
CA LYS A 52 2.40 3.71 10.92
C LYS A 52 2.84 5.16 10.76
N VAL A 53 1.94 6.05 10.32
CA VAL A 53 2.24 7.49 10.17
C VAL A 53 2.60 8.12 11.52
N LYS A 54 1.85 7.78 12.57
CA LYS A 54 2.10 8.27 13.92
C LYS A 54 3.45 7.79 14.45
N ALA A 55 3.81 6.53 14.22
CA ALA A 55 5.12 5.99 14.60
C ALA A 55 6.26 6.70 13.87
N ASN A 56 6.05 7.08 12.60
CA ASN A 56 6.99 7.89 11.82
C ASN A 56 6.89 9.40 12.11
N GLN A 57 6.16 9.82 13.14
CA GLN A 57 5.98 11.23 13.52
C GLN A 57 5.47 12.14 12.38
N GLY A 58 4.79 11.57 11.38
CA GLY A 58 4.33 12.31 10.20
C GLY A 58 5.40 12.62 9.16
N VAL A 59 6.61 12.04 9.26
CA VAL A 59 7.66 12.16 8.25
C VAL A 59 7.28 11.38 6.99
N GLU A 60 7.73 11.87 5.84
CA GLU A 60 7.63 11.18 4.55
C GLU A 60 8.42 9.86 4.52
N GLY A 61 8.03 8.91 3.66
CA GLY A 61 8.74 7.64 3.49
C GLY A 61 8.33 6.54 4.47
N ILE A 62 7.03 6.23 4.53
CA ILE A 62 6.43 5.14 5.34
C ILE A 62 6.25 3.86 4.53
#